data_AF-A0A1Q6RMR3-F1
#
_entry.id   AF-A0A1Q6RMR3-F1
#
_cell.length_a   1.000
_cell.length_b   1.000
_cell.length_c   1.000
_cell.angle_alpha   90.00
_cell.angle_beta   90.00
_cell.angle_gamma   90.00
#
_symmetry.space_group_name_H-M   'P 1'
#
loop_
_entity.id
_entity.type
_entity.pdbx_description
1 polymer ?
#
loop_
_entity_poly.entity_id
_entity_poly.type
_entity_poly.pdbx_seq_one_letter_code
_entity_poly.pdbx_strand_id
1 'polypeptide(L)'
;MRRKIIGIKNFHGSVDITDPCYDRDVWCCMNDVKIKDGEYTCAIWMHTEKGEYDGEPCIDRRVGIIGIYLDGAIPCQRAMEEIGSIGVDAGLAGFFHKKPDYDDAAWSSFCDTIQTGSAWLTKDGFFSSSGYGDGGYGVYAHKTDGEIDALEIRFL
;
A
#
# COMPACT_ATOMS: atom_id res chain seq x y z
N MET A 1 -10.82 3.76 -12.13
CA MET A 1 -9.70 2.81 -11.88
C MET A 1 -10.19 1.38 -12.05
N ARG A 2 -9.32 0.44 -12.47
CA ARG A 2 -9.64 -0.99 -12.57
C ARG A 2 -9.07 -1.75 -11.37
N ARG A 3 -9.93 -2.46 -10.64
CA ARG A 3 -9.52 -3.28 -9.49
C ARG A 3 -8.83 -4.58 -9.94
N LYS A 4 -7.79 -4.98 -9.21
CA LYS A 4 -7.15 -6.30 -9.28
C LYS A 4 -6.94 -6.83 -7.86
N ILE A 5 -7.47 -8.03 -7.58
CA ILE A 5 -7.17 -8.76 -6.34
C ILE A 5 -5.81 -9.43 -6.52
N ILE A 6 -4.94 -9.27 -5.54
CA ILE A 6 -3.59 -9.87 -5.52
C ILE A 6 -3.61 -11.17 -4.72
N GLY A 7 -4.35 -11.21 -3.62
CA GLY A 7 -4.49 -12.42 -2.80
C GLY A 7 -5.19 -12.13 -1.47
N ILE A 8 -5.07 -13.08 -0.55
CA ILE A 8 -5.58 -12.99 0.82
C ILE A 8 -4.39 -13.11 1.77
N LYS A 9 -4.38 -12.30 2.82
CA LYS A 9 -3.37 -12.37 3.89
C LYS A 9 -4.03 -12.16 5.24
N ASN A 10 -3.66 -13.01 6.18
CA ASN A 10 -4.04 -12.79 7.57
C ASN A 10 -3.25 -11.61 8.12
N PHE A 11 -3.95 -10.60 8.63
CA PHE A 11 -3.37 -9.53 9.43
C PHE A 11 -3.98 -9.53 10.83
N HIS A 12 -3.19 -9.14 11.83
CA HIS A 12 -3.60 -9.18 13.23
C HIS A 12 -2.88 -8.14 14.09
N GLY A 13 -3.57 -7.63 15.11
CA GLY A 13 -3.10 -6.68 16.10
C GLY A 13 -2.89 -5.28 15.54
N SER A 14 -1.84 -5.11 14.73
CA SER A 14 -1.54 -3.87 14.05
C SER A 14 -0.72 -4.08 12.79
N VAL A 15 -0.77 -3.08 11.91
CA VAL A 15 0.08 -2.98 10.73
C VAL A 15 0.95 -1.73 10.80
N ASP A 16 2.14 -1.83 10.21
CA ASP A 16 2.91 -0.65 9.84
C ASP A 16 2.60 -0.30 8.39
N ILE A 17 2.39 0.99 8.15
CA ILE A 17 2.05 1.54 6.85
C ILE A 17 3.20 2.47 6.47
N THR A 18 3.97 2.09 5.46
CA THR A 18 5.20 2.81 5.10
C THR A 18 5.79 2.36 3.75
N ASP A 19 6.77 3.11 3.27
CA ASP A 19 7.76 2.64 2.31
C ASP A 19 8.72 1.64 2.97
N PRO A 20 8.94 0.45 2.37
CA PRO A 20 9.82 -0.53 2.95
C PRO A 20 11.28 -0.10 3.16
N CYS A 21 11.76 0.98 2.51
CA CYS A 21 13.14 1.46 2.69
C CYS A 21 13.37 2.18 4.03
N TYR A 22 12.33 2.72 4.67
CA TYR A 22 12.50 3.52 5.88
C TYR A 22 12.73 2.67 7.13
N ASP A 23 13.54 3.16 8.05
CA ASP A 23 13.54 2.65 9.42
C ASP A 23 12.27 3.10 10.16
N ARG A 24 11.88 2.35 11.19
CA ARG A 24 10.63 2.58 11.93
C ARG A 24 10.54 3.95 12.58
N ASP A 25 11.65 4.57 12.96
CA ASP A 25 11.67 5.85 13.65
C ASP A 25 11.55 7.06 12.72
N VAL A 26 11.51 6.83 11.41
CA VAL A 26 11.30 7.89 10.41
C VAL A 26 9.88 8.46 10.55
N TRP A 27 9.82 9.79 10.69
CA TRP A 27 8.60 10.55 10.99
C TRP A 27 7.44 10.37 10.00
N CYS A 28 7.73 9.94 8.77
CA CYS A 28 6.75 9.77 7.70
C CYS A 28 6.23 8.32 7.58
N CYS A 29 6.44 7.48 8.60
CA CYS A 29 5.82 6.16 8.74
C CYS A 29 4.59 6.22 9.66
N MET A 30 3.60 5.34 9.42
CA MET A 30 2.52 5.09 10.38
C MET A 30 2.68 3.69 10.98
N ASN A 31 3.30 3.63 12.15
CA ASN A 31 3.55 2.36 12.85
C ASN A 31 2.39 1.97 13.76
N ASP A 32 2.26 0.66 13.99
CA ASP A 32 1.35 0.09 14.99
C ASP A 32 -0.13 0.50 14.85
N VAL A 33 -0.59 0.75 13.61
CA VAL A 33 -1.99 1.07 13.31
C VAL A 33 -2.86 -0.13 13.66
N LYS A 34 -3.70 0.01 14.69
CA LYS A 34 -4.57 -1.06 15.21
C LYS A 34 -5.69 -1.37 14.24
N ILE A 35 -5.83 -2.65 13.90
CA ILE A 35 -6.84 -3.17 12.98
C ILE A 35 -7.47 -4.44 13.56
N LYS A 36 -8.65 -4.82 13.07
CA LYS A 36 -9.27 -6.11 13.40
C LYS A 36 -8.39 -7.27 12.93
N ASP A 37 -8.36 -8.34 13.70
CA ASP A 37 -7.71 -9.58 13.28
C ASP A 37 -8.56 -10.30 12.23
N GLY A 38 -7.92 -10.85 11.19
CA GLY A 38 -8.63 -11.71 10.24
C GLY A 38 -7.97 -11.82 8.88
N GLU A 39 -8.71 -12.39 7.94
CA GLU A 39 -8.26 -12.56 6.55
C GLU A 39 -8.62 -11.33 5.73
N TYR A 40 -7.59 -10.60 5.27
CA TYR A 40 -7.77 -9.42 4.44
C TYR A 40 -7.56 -9.76 2.97
N THR A 41 -8.53 -9.38 2.15
CA THR A 41 -8.34 -9.30 0.70
C THR A 41 -7.38 -8.17 0.39
N CYS A 42 -6.27 -8.49 -0.26
CA CYS A 42 -5.25 -7.55 -0.70
C CYS A 42 -5.51 -7.18 -2.17
N ALA A 43 -5.77 -5.91 -2.44
CA ALA A 43 -6.16 -5.43 -3.77
C ALA A 43 -5.46 -4.12 -4.15
N ILE A 44 -5.35 -3.91 -5.47
CA ILE A 44 -4.90 -2.66 -6.07
C ILE A 44 -5.95 -2.10 -7.03
N TRP A 45 -5.97 -0.78 -7.17
CA TRP A 45 -6.75 -0.05 -8.16
C TRP A 45 -5.80 0.55 -9.17
N MET A 46 -5.82 0.04 -10.40
CA MET A 46 -5.03 0.58 -11.49
C MET A 46 -5.67 1.86 -12.02
N HIS A 47 -4.91 2.94 -12.01
CA HIS A 47 -5.20 4.15 -12.75
C HIS A 47 -4.66 4.03 -14.17
N THR A 48 -5.39 4.54 -15.15
CA THR A 48 -4.96 4.55 -16.55
C THR A 48 -5.15 5.95 -17.08
N GLU A 49 -4.05 6.58 -17.44
CA GLU A 49 -4.03 7.90 -18.05
C GLU A 49 -3.66 7.75 -19.52
N LYS A 50 -4.32 8.53 -20.37
CA LYS A 50 -3.97 8.63 -21.78
C LYS A 50 -3.27 9.96 -21.96
N GLY A 51 -2.05 9.91 -22.48
CA GLY A 51 -1.27 11.08 -22.78
C GLY A 51 -0.82 11.08 -24.23
N GLU A 52 -0.01 12.06 -24.54
CA GLU A 52 0.73 12.16 -25.78
C GLU A 52 2.19 12.42 -25.42
N TYR A 53 3.10 11.64 -26.01
CA TYR A 53 4.53 11.85 -25.85
C TYR A 53 5.13 11.94 -27.25
N ASP A 54 5.71 13.10 -27.56
CA ASP A 54 6.30 13.39 -28.88
C ASP A 54 5.32 13.21 -30.06
N GLY A 55 4.06 13.66 -29.89
CA GLY A 55 3.02 13.53 -30.90
C GLY A 55 2.34 12.16 -30.96
N GLU A 56 2.87 11.15 -30.24
CA GLU A 56 2.34 9.79 -30.25
C GLU A 56 1.47 9.51 -29.02
N PRO A 57 0.26 8.91 -29.19
CA PRO A 57 -0.57 8.53 -28.07
C PRO A 57 0.14 7.54 -27.14
N CYS A 58 0.25 7.87 -25.87
CA CYS A 58 0.78 6.99 -24.85
C CYS A 58 -0.30 6.62 -23.83
N ILE A 59 -0.18 5.42 -23.25
CA ILE A 59 -1.06 4.96 -22.17
C ILE A 59 -0.18 4.66 -20.98
N ASP A 60 -0.42 5.39 -19.90
CA ASP A 60 0.23 5.18 -18.63
C ASP A 60 -0.67 4.38 -17.69
N ARG A 61 -0.12 3.37 -17.02
CA ARG A 61 -0.85 2.49 -16.11
C ARG A 61 -0.11 2.38 -14.80
N ARG A 62 -0.69 2.96 -13.76
CA ARG A 62 -0.10 3.08 -12.42
C ARG A 62 -1.02 2.48 -11.38
N VAL A 63 -0.48 2.10 -10.23
CA VAL A 63 -1.31 1.81 -9.06
C VAL A 63 -1.77 3.16 -8.51
N GLY A 64 -3.07 3.41 -8.47
CA GLY A 64 -3.65 4.60 -7.84
C GLY A 64 -3.94 4.37 -6.36
N ILE A 65 -4.30 3.15 -5.99
CA ILE A 65 -4.65 2.78 -4.61
C ILE A 65 -4.18 1.36 -4.35
N ILE A 66 -3.59 1.13 -3.19
CA ILE A 66 -3.39 -0.19 -2.60
C ILE A 66 -4.24 -0.29 -1.32
N GLY A 67 -4.94 -1.41 -1.13
CA GLY A 67 -5.79 -1.56 0.04
C GLY A 67 -5.92 -3.00 0.53
N ILE A 68 -6.21 -3.11 1.82
CA ILE A 68 -6.53 -4.36 2.52
C ILE A 68 -7.95 -4.26 3.08
N TYR A 69 -8.74 -5.33 2.92
CA TYR A 69 -10.16 -5.35 3.27
C TYR A 69 -10.54 -6.64 3.98
N LEU A 70 -10.94 -6.55 5.25
CA LEU A 70 -11.35 -7.69 6.06
C LEU A 70 -12.49 -8.45 5.39
N ASP A 71 -12.37 -9.77 5.29
CA ASP A 71 -13.35 -10.68 4.69
C ASP A 71 -13.78 -10.30 3.26
N GLY A 72 -12.95 -9.51 2.55
CA GLY A 72 -13.25 -9.01 1.23
C GLY A 72 -14.32 -7.92 1.17
N ALA A 73 -14.74 -7.38 2.32
CA ALA A 73 -15.69 -6.28 2.43
C ALA A 73 -15.02 -4.96 2.02
N ILE A 74 -15.10 -4.62 0.74
CA ILE A 74 -14.55 -3.36 0.20
C ILE A 74 -15.58 -2.24 0.43
N PRO A 75 -15.32 -1.28 1.33
CA PRO A 75 -16.23 -0.17 1.60
C PRO A 75 -16.26 0.79 0.41
N CYS A 76 -17.30 1.63 0.36
CA CYS A 76 -17.32 2.75 -0.57
C CYS A 76 -16.21 3.74 -0.18
N GLN A 77 -15.40 4.21 -1.13
CA GLN A 77 -14.25 5.08 -0.84
C GLN A 77 -14.61 6.37 -0.08
N ARG A 78 -15.82 6.91 -0.29
CA ARG A 78 -16.35 8.08 0.41
C ARG A 78 -16.69 7.83 1.89
N ALA A 79 -16.78 6.56 2.29
CA ALA A 79 -17.03 6.14 3.67
C ALA A 79 -15.72 5.86 4.43
N MET A 80 -14.56 6.00 3.77
CA MET A 80 -13.26 5.90 4.42
C MET A 80 -12.79 7.28 4.85
N GLU A 81 -12.23 7.38 6.06
CA GLU A 81 -11.72 8.60 6.65
C GLU A 81 -10.19 8.64 6.51
N GLU A 82 -9.64 9.81 6.21
CA GLU A 82 -8.18 9.99 6.24
C GLU A 82 -7.68 9.94 7.69
N ILE A 83 -6.70 9.08 7.95
CA ILE A 83 -6.12 8.89 9.29
C ILE A 83 -4.69 9.42 9.39
N GLY A 84 -4.10 9.85 8.29
CA GLY A 84 -2.74 10.37 8.22
C GLY A 84 -2.17 10.31 6.80
N SER A 85 -0.87 10.55 6.70
CA SER A 85 -0.12 10.40 5.44
C SER A 85 1.24 9.75 5.73
N ILE A 86 1.79 9.11 4.71
CA ILE A 86 3.13 8.51 4.74
C ILE A 86 4.03 9.11 3.66
N GLY A 87 5.34 9.03 3.88
CA GLY A 87 6.34 9.31 2.86
C GLY A 87 6.65 8.08 2.02
N VAL A 88 7.13 8.30 0.81
CA VAL A 88 7.64 7.28 -0.13
C VAL A 88 8.88 7.84 -0.82
N ASP A 89 9.93 7.03 -0.92
CA ASP A 89 11.26 7.40 -1.43
C ASP A 89 11.89 6.32 -2.33
N ALA A 90 11.51 5.05 -2.14
CA ALA A 90 11.87 3.95 -3.03
C ALA A 90 10.79 3.70 -4.10
N GLY A 91 9.78 4.57 -4.20
CA GLY A 91 8.62 4.37 -5.05
C GLY A 91 7.76 3.17 -4.65
N LEU A 92 7.84 2.72 -3.39
CA LEU A 92 7.11 1.57 -2.84
C LEU A 92 6.33 1.99 -1.59
N ALA A 93 5.15 1.40 -1.37
CA ALA A 93 4.42 1.57 -0.12
C ALA A 93 3.48 0.40 0.15
N GLY A 94 3.24 0.09 1.42
CA GLY A 94 2.31 -0.98 1.78
C GLY A 94 2.07 -1.17 3.27
N PHE A 95 1.50 -2.33 3.58
CA PHE A 95 1.08 -2.76 4.90
C PHE A 95 1.92 -3.96 5.35
N PHE A 96 2.58 -3.84 6.50
CA PHE A 96 3.53 -4.84 6.99
C PHE A 96 3.20 -5.29 8.41
N HIS A 97 3.51 -6.55 8.72
CA HIS A 97 3.57 -7.01 10.10
C HIS A 97 4.93 -6.63 10.67
N LYS A 98 4.98 -5.66 11.58
CA LYS A 98 6.22 -5.27 12.28
C LYS A 98 7.40 -5.15 11.33
N LYS A 99 7.33 -4.18 10.40
CA LYS A 99 8.37 -3.98 9.41
C LYS A 99 9.74 -3.87 10.10
N PRO A 100 10.74 -4.68 9.68
CA PRO A 100 12.10 -4.54 10.19
C PRO A 100 12.81 -3.32 9.58
N ASP A 101 13.79 -2.82 10.31
CA ASP A 101 14.79 -1.88 9.82
C ASP A 101 15.81 -2.66 8.99
N TYR A 102 16.09 -2.20 7.77
CA TYR A 102 16.98 -2.91 6.85
C TYR A 102 18.34 -2.24 6.83
N ASP A 103 19.41 -3.02 7.03
CA ASP A 103 20.72 -2.59 6.57
C ASP A 103 20.82 -2.66 5.04
N ASP A 104 21.90 -2.12 4.45
CA ASP A 104 22.10 -2.08 3.00
C ASP A 104 21.98 -3.46 2.33
N ALA A 105 22.46 -4.52 2.99
CA ALA A 105 22.44 -5.87 2.44
C ALA A 105 21.03 -6.47 2.48
N ALA A 106 20.30 -6.26 3.58
CA ALA A 106 18.91 -6.68 3.72
C ALA A 106 17.99 -5.89 2.78
N TRP A 107 18.23 -4.60 2.60
CA TRP A 107 17.52 -3.76 1.64
C TRP A 107 17.76 -4.23 0.20
N SER A 108 19.02 -4.44 -0.18
CA SER A 108 19.37 -4.99 -1.49
C SER A 108 18.69 -6.35 -1.72
N SER A 109 18.72 -7.23 -0.72
CA SER A 109 18.06 -8.54 -0.80
C SER A 109 16.54 -8.42 -0.94
N PHE A 110 15.93 -7.45 -0.25
CA PHE A 110 14.51 -7.15 -0.40
C PHE A 110 14.20 -6.67 -1.83
N CYS A 111 14.97 -5.73 -2.37
CA CYS A 111 14.84 -5.26 -3.74
C CYS A 111 14.97 -6.39 -4.77
N ASP A 112 15.88 -7.34 -4.56
CA ASP A 112 16.04 -8.50 -5.45
C ASP A 112 14.81 -9.41 -5.49
N THR A 113 13.97 -9.40 -4.44
CA THR A 113 12.69 -10.14 -4.44
C THR A 113 11.59 -9.45 -5.25
N ILE A 114 11.75 -8.16 -5.56
CA ILE A 114 10.79 -7.36 -6.30
C ILE A 114 10.92 -7.70 -7.79
N GLN A 115 10.18 -8.73 -8.22
CA GLN A 115 10.10 -9.12 -9.63
C GLN A 115 9.27 -8.13 -10.47
N THR A 116 9.18 -8.38 -11.79
CA THR A 116 8.27 -7.65 -12.68
C THR A 116 6.84 -7.67 -12.16
N GLY A 117 6.31 -6.49 -11.85
CA GLY A 117 4.97 -6.34 -11.30
C GLY A 117 4.75 -4.94 -10.76
N SER A 118 3.56 -4.74 -10.20
CA SER A 118 3.16 -3.48 -9.57
C SER A 118 2.66 -3.66 -8.14
N ALA A 119 2.51 -4.90 -7.66
CA ALA A 119 2.14 -5.22 -6.29
C ALA A 119 2.60 -6.62 -5.91
N TRP A 120 3.01 -6.79 -4.65
CA TRP A 120 3.60 -8.01 -4.12
C TRP A 120 2.98 -8.34 -2.78
N LEU A 121 2.61 -9.62 -2.62
CA LEU A 121 2.10 -10.18 -1.38
C LEU A 121 3.14 -11.16 -0.84
N THR A 122 3.73 -10.84 0.31
CA THR A 122 4.81 -11.62 0.92
C THR A 122 4.40 -12.12 2.30
N LYS A 123 5.28 -12.93 2.91
CA LYS A 123 5.12 -13.35 4.30
C LYS A 123 5.08 -12.15 5.26
N ASP A 124 5.80 -11.06 4.95
CA ASP A 124 5.97 -9.92 5.85
C ASP A 124 4.90 -8.84 5.61
N GLY A 125 4.36 -8.71 4.39
CA GLY A 125 3.42 -7.65 4.09
C GLY A 125 2.75 -7.73 2.72
N PHE A 126 2.01 -6.68 2.41
CA PHE A 126 1.41 -6.42 1.10
C PHE A 126 1.77 -4.99 0.68
N PHE A 127 2.49 -4.84 -0.43
CA PHE A 127 2.96 -3.54 -0.90
C PHE A 127 2.89 -3.43 -2.42
N SER A 128 2.93 -2.20 -2.91
CA SER A 128 2.90 -1.87 -4.33
C SER A 128 3.91 -0.80 -4.66
N SER A 129 4.26 -0.72 -5.94
CA SER A 129 4.84 0.52 -6.43
C SER A 129 3.79 1.62 -6.33
N SER A 130 4.18 2.81 -5.85
CA SER A 130 3.30 3.98 -5.82
C SER A 130 2.85 4.36 -7.23
N GLY A 131 3.68 4.11 -8.25
CA GLY A 131 3.42 4.50 -9.63
C GLY A 131 3.50 6.02 -9.89
N TYR A 132 3.53 6.85 -8.85
CA TYR A 132 3.66 8.31 -8.93
C TYR A 132 5.02 8.83 -8.44
N GLY A 133 5.87 7.94 -7.93
CA GLY A 133 7.22 8.27 -7.45
C GLY A 133 7.23 8.68 -5.98
N ASP A 134 8.23 9.47 -5.63
CA ASP A 134 8.49 9.90 -4.25
C ASP A 134 7.54 11.03 -3.84
N GLY A 135 7.10 11.01 -2.58
CA GLY A 135 6.15 12.00 -2.09
C GLY A 135 5.37 11.57 -0.86
N GLY A 136 4.44 12.45 -0.46
CA GLY A 136 3.51 12.21 0.64
C GLY A 136 2.17 11.68 0.13
N TYR A 137 1.67 10.59 0.71
CA TYR A 137 0.44 9.93 0.27
C TYR A 137 -0.52 9.70 1.43
N GLY A 138 -1.80 9.96 1.20
CA GLY A 138 -2.85 9.83 2.21
C GLY A 138 -3.18 8.38 2.54
N VAL A 139 -3.38 8.11 3.82
CA VAL A 139 -3.82 6.82 4.35
C VAL A 139 -5.25 6.96 4.84
N TYR A 140 -6.12 6.07 4.37
CA TYR A 140 -7.55 6.08 4.66
C TYR A 140 -7.97 4.80 5.35
N ALA A 141 -8.89 4.90 6.31
CA ALA A 141 -9.43 3.78 7.05
C ALA A 141 -10.95 3.73 6.98
N HIS A 142 -11.49 2.52 6.93
CA HIS A 142 -12.88 2.25 7.27
C HIS A 142 -12.92 1.59 8.65
N LYS A 143 -13.98 1.88 9.42
CA LYS A 143 -14.19 1.35 10.76
C LYS A 143 -15.58 0.77 10.89
N THR A 144 -15.66 -0.42 11.49
CA THR A 144 -16.91 -1.02 11.94
C THR A 144 -16.81 -1.23 13.45
N ASP A 145 -17.78 -0.71 14.20
CA ASP A 145 -17.79 -0.73 15.67
C ASP A 145 -16.55 -0.05 16.30
N GLY A 146 -16.02 0.98 15.63
CA GLY A 146 -14.88 1.77 16.12
C GLY A 146 -13.50 1.17 15.83
N GLU A 147 -13.44 -0.05 15.28
CA GLU A 147 -12.21 -0.73 14.92
C GLU A 147 -11.98 -0.74 13.40
N ILE A 148 -10.73 -0.58 12.97
CA ILE A 148 -10.37 -0.53 11.54
C ILE A 148 -10.50 -1.93 10.92
N ASP A 149 -11.26 -2.03 9.84
CA ASP A 149 -11.49 -3.27 9.07
C ASP A 149 -11.11 -3.13 7.58
N ALA A 150 -10.76 -1.92 7.13
CA ALA A 150 -10.10 -1.72 5.85
C ALA A 150 -9.14 -0.53 5.90
N LEU A 151 -8.06 -0.64 5.13
CA LEU A 151 -7.08 0.42 4.94
C LEU A 151 -6.78 0.62 3.45
N GLU A 152 -6.54 1.87 3.06
CA GLU A 152 -6.09 2.26 1.72
C GLU A 152 -4.91 3.25 1.83
N ILE A 153 -3.90 3.06 1.00
CA ILE A 153 -2.95 4.14 0.65
C ILE A 153 -3.38 4.65 -0.73
N ARG A 154 -3.67 5.94 -0.82
CA ARG A 154 -4.09 6.57 -2.08
C ARG A 154 -2.95 7.42 -2.62
N PHE A 155 -2.48 7.06 -3.81
CA PHE A 155 -1.41 7.76 -4.51
C PHE A 155 -1.93 8.92 -5.40
N LEU A 156 -3.24 9.16 -5.37
CA LEU A 156 -4.00 10.16 -6.13
C LEU A 156 -4.96 10.91 -5.20
#